data_AF-A0A8J5GLL4-F1
#
_entry.id   AF-A0A8J5GLL4-F1
#
_cell.length_a   1.000
_cell.length_b   1.000
_cell.length_c   1.000
_cell.angle_alpha   90.00
_cell.angle_beta   90.00
_cell.angle_gamma   90.00
#
_symmetry.space_group_name_H-M   'P 1'
#
loop_
_entity.id
_entity.type
_entity.pdbx_description
1 polymer ?
#
loop_
_entity_poly.entity_id
_entity_poly.type
_entity_poly.pdbx_seq_one_letter_code
_entity_poly.pdbx_strand_id
1 'polypeptide(L)'
;MLNPASNPDPGHSDPLPLAGAVEDAALLSSEFLSREEVLRRRSRRAKQLARYYRDQYWALVEEVRVKISDYYRSFGIGPRVVDATPTPAVAEGSGDNDEGAMNKVFCRFSDCQSTAMPLTRYCYLHILCDSKQTLYKPCTFATCRFDLVLNVVLVEAFG
;
A
#
# COMPACT_ATOMS: atom_id res chain seq x y z
N MET A 1 30.06 3.17 -29.38
CA MET A 1 29.41 3.46 -28.09
C MET A 1 27.93 3.17 -28.26
N LEU A 2 27.45 2.07 -27.68
CA LEU A 2 26.06 1.61 -27.76
C LEU A 2 25.24 2.33 -26.69
N ASN A 3 24.12 2.92 -27.09
CA ASN A 3 23.19 3.61 -26.20
C ASN A 3 22.18 2.57 -25.66
N PRO A 4 22.06 2.31 -24.33
CA PRO A 4 21.12 1.33 -23.82
C PRO A 4 19.79 1.99 -23.42
N ALA A 5 18.71 1.40 -23.92
CA ALA A 5 17.33 1.49 -23.44
C ALA A 5 16.69 2.88 -23.35
N SER A 6 16.03 3.28 -24.43
CA SER A 6 14.82 4.10 -24.35
C SER A 6 13.79 3.37 -23.47
N ASN A 7 13.59 3.85 -22.24
CA ASN A 7 12.46 3.42 -21.41
C ASN A 7 11.16 3.72 -22.17
N PRO A 8 10.21 2.76 -22.27
CA PRO A 8 8.92 3.04 -22.86
C PRO A 8 8.20 4.09 -21.99
N ASP A 9 7.84 5.21 -22.61
CA ASP A 9 7.04 6.27 -22.01
C ASP A 9 5.71 5.68 -21.50
N PRO A 10 5.37 5.79 -20.21
CA PRO A 10 4.13 5.23 -19.66
C PRO A 10 2.87 6.02 -20.11
N GLY A 11 3.02 7.00 -21.00
CA GLY A 11 1.94 7.89 -21.45
C GLY A 11 1.18 7.47 -22.71
N HIS A 12 1.64 6.48 -23.49
CA HIS A 12 0.91 6.06 -24.68
C HIS A 12 -0.16 5.03 -24.31
N SER A 13 -1.30 5.51 -23.79
CA SER A 13 -2.51 4.70 -23.70
C SER A 13 -2.93 4.34 -25.12
N ASP A 14 -2.52 3.16 -25.58
CA ASP A 14 -3.00 2.62 -26.84
C ASP A 14 -4.52 2.70 -26.85
N PRO A 15 -5.13 3.17 -27.95
CA PRO A 15 -6.58 3.25 -28.06
C PRO A 15 -7.19 1.91 -27.68
N LEU A 16 -8.08 1.90 -26.68
CA LEU A 16 -8.77 0.68 -26.25
C LEU A 16 -9.35 -0.02 -27.50
N PRO A 17 -9.07 -1.31 -27.73
CA PRO A 17 -9.52 -2.02 -28.92
C PRO A 17 -11.05 -2.06 -29.03
N LEU A 18 -11.65 -1.10 -29.72
CA LEU A 18 -13.10 -1.03 -29.92
C LEU A 18 -13.54 -2.09 -30.92
N ALA A 19 -14.07 -3.23 -30.44
CA ALA A 19 -14.55 -4.26 -31.36
C ALA A 19 -15.77 -3.74 -32.16
N GLY A 20 -15.73 -3.91 -33.49
CA GLY A 20 -16.71 -3.35 -34.41
C GLY A 20 -16.41 -1.89 -34.84
N ALA A 21 -15.21 -1.36 -34.57
CA ALA A 21 -14.82 -0.02 -35.02
C ALA A 21 -14.91 0.17 -36.55
N VAL A 22 -14.64 -0.88 -37.33
CA VAL A 22 -14.72 -0.85 -38.81
C VAL A 22 -16.17 -0.70 -39.28
N GLU A 23 -17.08 -1.50 -38.71
CA GLU A 23 -18.54 -1.41 -38.95
C GLU A 23 -19.09 -0.05 -38.51
N ASP A 24 -18.58 0.46 -37.39
CA ASP A 24 -18.94 1.77 -36.88
C ASP A 24 -18.50 2.87 -37.84
N ALA A 25 -17.26 2.81 -38.36
CA ALA A 25 -16.71 3.76 -39.31
C ALA A 25 -17.47 3.80 -40.64
N ALA A 26 -17.84 2.64 -41.20
CA ALA A 26 -18.64 2.58 -42.42
C ALA A 26 -19.99 3.30 -42.27
N LEU A 27 -20.62 3.17 -41.11
CA LEU A 27 -21.94 3.75 -40.81
C LEU A 27 -21.87 5.19 -40.28
N LEU A 28 -20.68 5.73 -39.99
CA LEU A 28 -20.53 7.18 -39.78
C LEU A 28 -20.73 7.96 -41.09
N SER A 29 -20.55 7.31 -42.24
CA SER A 29 -20.75 7.94 -43.55
C SER A 29 -22.21 8.01 -44.00
N SER A 30 -23.14 7.33 -43.31
CA SER A 30 -24.56 7.33 -43.67
C SER A 30 -25.30 8.55 -43.09
N GLU A 31 -26.15 9.19 -43.89
CA GLU A 31 -26.96 10.33 -43.43
C GLU A 31 -28.02 9.96 -42.39
N PHE A 32 -28.54 8.73 -42.41
CA PHE A 32 -29.57 8.27 -41.49
C PHE A 32 -29.26 6.88 -40.94
N LEU A 33 -29.33 6.74 -39.62
CA LEU A 33 -29.16 5.47 -38.92
C LEU A 33 -30.52 4.92 -38.47
N SER A 34 -30.73 3.61 -38.65
CA SER A 34 -31.91 2.94 -38.11
C SER A 34 -31.84 2.87 -36.58
N ARG A 35 -33.01 2.85 -35.93
CA ARG A 35 -33.09 2.69 -34.47
C ARG A 35 -32.40 1.40 -33.99
N GLU A 36 -32.56 0.33 -34.75
CA GLU A 36 -31.95 -0.96 -34.42
C GLU A 36 -30.43 -0.89 -34.43
N GLU A 37 -29.84 -0.23 -35.43
CA GLU A 37 -28.40 -0.07 -35.56
C GLU A 37 -27.81 0.73 -34.39
N VAL A 38 -28.46 1.83 -34.00
CA VAL A 38 -28.05 2.62 -32.82
C VAL A 38 -28.09 1.76 -31.55
N LEU A 39 -29.14 0.96 -31.36
CA LEU A 39 -29.26 0.10 -30.18
C LEU A 39 -28.21 -1.01 -30.16
N ARG A 40 -27.92 -1.65 -31.29
CA ARG A 40 -26.84 -2.65 -31.40
C ARG A 40 -25.49 -2.06 -31.03
N ARG A 41 -25.14 -0.88 -31.57
CA ARG A 41 -23.89 -0.17 -31.25
C ARG A 41 -23.75 0.13 -29.77
N ARG A 42 -24.79 0.74 -29.17
CA ARG A 42 -24.79 1.11 -27.75
C ARG A 42 -24.68 -0.12 -26.85
N SER A 43 -25.42 -1.18 -27.15
CA SER A 43 -25.36 -2.44 -26.42
C SER A 43 -23.96 -3.06 -26.48
N ARG A 44 -23.35 -3.10 -27.68
CA ARG A 44 -21.99 -3.63 -27.87
C ARG A 44 -20.96 -2.81 -27.10
N ARG A 45 -20.98 -1.48 -27.22
CA ARG A 45 -20.05 -0.57 -26.52
C ARG A 45 -20.20 -0.65 -25.00
N ALA A 46 -21.42 -0.70 -24.48
CA ALA A 46 -21.67 -0.86 -23.05
C ALA A 46 -21.11 -2.19 -22.50
N LYS A 47 -21.30 -3.29 -23.24
CA LYS A 47 -20.72 -4.60 -22.88
C LYS A 47 -19.20 -4.58 -22.91
N GLN A 48 -18.59 -3.94 -23.91
CA GLN A 48 -17.14 -3.79 -24.00
C GLN A 48 -16.59 -2.97 -22.83
N LEU A 49 -17.21 -1.83 -22.54
CA LEU A 49 -16.84 -0.96 -21.42
C LEU A 49 -16.89 -1.72 -20.09
N ALA A 50 -17.96 -2.46 -19.85
CA ALA A 50 -18.11 -3.27 -18.64
C ALA A 50 -17.04 -4.37 -18.53
N ARG A 51 -16.60 -4.95 -19.65
CA ARG A 51 -15.48 -5.90 -19.67
C ARG A 51 -14.16 -5.22 -19.33
N TYR A 52 -13.84 -4.11 -19.98
CA TYR A 52 -12.59 -3.39 -19.72
C TYR A 52 -12.46 -2.94 -18.27
N TYR A 53 -13.51 -2.37 -17.66
CA TYR A 53 -13.46 -1.98 -16.25
C TYR A 53 -13.27 -3.18 -15.32
N ARG A 54 -13.86 -4.33 -15.66
CA ARG A 54 -13.65 -5.57 -14.89
C ARG A 54 -12.20 -6.04 -14.99
N ASP A 55 -11.63 -6.01 -16.18
CA ASP A 55 -10.24 -6.43 -16.41
C ASP A 55 -9.26 -5.49 -15.69
N GLN A 56 -9.49 -4.17 -15.78
CA GLN A 56 -8.73 -3.16 -15.02
C GLN A 56 -8.83 -3.35 -13.51
N TYR A 57 -10.03 -3.64 -13.00
CA TYR A 57 -10.23 -3.94 -11.59
C TYR A 57 -9.41 -5.15 -11.15
N TRP A 58 -9.46 -6.25 -11.89
CA TRP A 58 -8.71 -7.45 -11.55
C TRP A 58 -7.20 -7.25 -11.62
N ALA A 59 -6.70 -6.52 -12.62
CA ALA A 59 -5.29 -6.16 -12.71
C ALA A 59 -4.83 -5.37 -11.48
N LEU A 60 -5.60 -4.34 -11.08
CA LEU A 60 -5.33 -3.56 -9.87
C LEU A 60 -5.35 -4.43 -8.61
N VAL A 61 -6.35 -5.30 -8.47
CA VAL A 61 -6.48 -6.19 -7.32
C VAL A 61 -5.25 -7.11 -7.22
N GLU A 62 -4.78 -7.66 -8.32
CA GLU A 62 -3.62 -8.55 -8.33
C GLU A 62 -2.35 -7.80 -7.93
N GLU A 63 -2.13 -6.59 -8.45
CA GLU A 63 -1.02 -5.74 -8.03
C GLU A 63 -1.05 -5.42 -6.53
N VAL A 64 -2.23 -5.12 -5.99
CA VAL A 64 -2.41 -4.85 -4.55
C VAL A 64 -2.12 -6.10 -3.73
N ARG A 65 -2.54 -7.28 -4.18
CA ARG A 65 -2.26 -8.56 -3.49
C ARG A 65 -0.78 -8.86 -3.42
N VAL A 66 -0.04 -8.67 -4.51
CA VAL A 66 1.42 -8.83 -4.54
C VAL A 66 2.07 -7.87 -3.56
N LYS A 67 1.73 -6.57 -3.61
CA LYS A 67 2.26 -5.55 -2.70
C LYS A 67 1.96 -5.86 -1.23
N ILE A 68 0.75 -6.35 -0.92
CA ILE A 68 0.37 -6.78 0.43
C ILE A 68 1.20 -8.00 0.85
N SER A 69 1.38 -8.99 -0.03
CA SER A 69 2.18 -10.18 0.28
C SER A 69 3.65 -9.82 0.52
N ASP A 70 4.24 -8.97 -0.31
CA ASP A 70 5.61 -8.48 -0.15
C ASP A 70 5.76 -7.67 1.13
N TYR A 71 4.75 -6.85 1.46
CA TYR A 71 4.68 -6.14 2.73
C TYR A 71 4.65 -7.11 3.92
N TYR A 72 3.80 -8.14 3.91
CA TYR A 72 3.77 -9.13 4.98
C TYR A 72 5.03 -10.01 4.99
N ARG A 73 5.70 -10.23 3.86
CA ARG A 73 6.98 -10.95 3.83
C ARG A 73 8.11 -10.12 4.46
N SER A 74 8.16 -8.83 4.15
CA SER A 74 9.19 -7.91 4.66
C SER A 74 8.94 -7.48 6.12
N PHE A 75 7.68 -7.37 6.52
CA PHE A 75 7.29 -6.80 7.81
C PHE A 75 6.37 -7.69 8.67
N GLY A 76 6.05 -8.92 8.24
CA GLY A 76 5.06 -9.80 8.88
C GLY A 76 5.42 -10.29 10.29
N ILE A 77 6.56 -9.85 10.81
CA ILE A 77 6.79 -9.82 12.25
C ILE A 77 6.28 -8.46 12.75
N GLY A 78 4.98 -8.40 13.08
CA GLY A 78 4.40 -7.26 13.82
C GLY A 78 5.15 -7.02 15.14
N PRO A 79 4.88 -5.92 15.88
CA PRO A 79 5.66 -5.52 17.04
C PRO A 79 5.81 -6.64 18.07
N ARG A 80 6.87 -7.43 17.91
CA ARG A 80 7.24 -8.43 18.88
C ARG A 80 7.74 -7.58 20.01
N VAL A 81 7.00 -7.55 21.11
CA VAL A 81 7.54 -7.12 22.38
C VAL A 81 8.73 -8.05 22.57
N VAL A 82 9.92 -7.54 22.26
CA VAL A 82 11.15 -8.14 22.71
C VAL A 82 11.09 -7.94 24.20
N ASP A 83 10.53 -8.91 24.92
CA ASP A 83 10.72 -8.99 26.35
C ASP A 83 12.22 -8.87 26.55
N ALA A 84 12.62 -7.76 27.16
CA ALA A 84 14.00 -7.36 27.38
C ALA A 84 14.67 -8.38 28.29
N THR A 85 15.03 -9.53 27.74
CA THR A 85 16.00 -10.43 28.32
C THR A 85 17.33 -10.10 27.64
N PRO A 86 18.29 -9.49 28.36
CA PRO A 86 19.63 -9.33 27.85
C PRO A 86 20.30 -10.70 27.91
N THR A 87 20.07 -11.56 26.91
CA THR A 87 20.87 -12.78 26.76
C THR A 87 22.13 -12.44 25.98
N PRO A 88 23.32 -12.54 26.60
CA PRO A 88 24.57 -12.35 25.89
C PRO A 88 24.75 -13.49 24.89
N ALA A 89 25.36 -13.12 23.76
CA ALA A 89 25.73 -14.00 22.66
C ALA A 89 26.28 -15.36 23.14
N VAL A 90 25.55 -16.43 22.83
CA VAL A 90 26.13 -17.75 22.64
C VAL A 90 25.70 -18.24 21.26
N ALA A 91 26.66 -18.19 20.36
CA ALA A 91 26.62 -18.88 19.09
C ALA A 91 26.47 -20.39 19.33
N GLU A 92 25.69 -21.04 18.48
CA GLU A 92 26.05 -22.22 17.67
C GLU A 92 24.76 -22.94 17.21
N GLY A 93 24.58 -23.09 15.89
CA GLY A 93 23.47 -23.85 15.32
C GLY A 93 23.06 -23.47 13.90
N SER A 94 23.93 -23.77 12.93
CA SER A 94 23.67 -24.17 11.53
C SER A 94 22.26 -23.97 10.92
N GLY A 95 22.19 -23.22 9.81
CA GLY A 95 21.02 -23.19 8.91
C GLY A 95 20.95 -21.97 7.98
N ASP A 96 21.69 -22.04 6.88
CA ASP A 96 21.56 -21.38 5.57
C ASP A 96 20.66 -20.13 5.36
N ASN A 97 21.27 -19.12 4.73
CA ASN A 97 20.69 -18.01 3.96
C ASN A 97 19.90 -16.94 4.75
N ASP A 98 20.61 -16.10 5.51
CA ASP A 98 20.06 -14.84 6.02
C ASP A 98 20.23 -13.70 5.00
N GLU A 99 19.55 -13.80 3.86
CA GLU A 99 19.22 -12.64 3.00
C GLU A 99 17.87 -12.04 3.42
N GLY A 100 17.64 -11.96 4.74
CA GLY A 100 16.33 -11.58 5.31
C GLY A 100 16.41 -10.73 6.57
N ALA A 101 17.60 -10.30 7.00
CA ALA A 101 17.79 -9.32 8.06
C ALA A 101 17.31 -7.92 7.63
N MET A 102 16.00 -7.80 7.39
CA MET A 102 15.29 -6.54 7.34
C MET A 102 15.66 -5.77 8.60
N ASN A 103 16.39 -4.67 8.45
CA ASN A 103 16.72 -3.74 9.54
C ASN A 103 15.45 -3.50 10.37
N LYS A 104 15.36 -4.12 11.55
CA LYS A 104 14.24 -3.90 12.46
C LYS A 104 14.30 -2.44 12.88
N VAL A 105 13.47 -1.62 12.26
CA VAL A 105 13.34 -0.22 12.62
C VAL A 105 12.62 -0.17 13.96
N PHE A 106 13.27 0.36 14.99
CA PHE A 106 12.66 0.57 16.29
C PHE A 106 11.77 1.82 16.29
N CYS A 107 10.83 1.86 17.22
CA CYS A 107 10.02 3.03 17.45
C CYS A 107 10.91 4.23 17.80
N ARG A 108 10.64 5.38 17.18
CA ARG A 108 11.35 6.64 17.40
C ARG A 108 10.94 7.34 18.70
N PHE A 109 9.90 6.88 19.39
CA PHE A 109 9.46 7.47 20.65
C PHE A 109 10.53 7.21 21.73
N SER A 110 10.77 8.20 22.59
CA SER A 110 11.79 8.13 23.63
C SER A 110 11.65 6.87 24.47
N ASP A 111 12.76 6.14 24.63
CA ASP A 111 12.88 4.92 25.43
C ASP A 111 11.93 3.77 25.03
N CYS A 112 11.36 3.82 23.82
CA CYS A 112 10.49 2.77 23.32
C CYS A 112 11.29 1.69 22.58
N GLN A 113 11.34 0.48 23.14
CA GLN A 113 12.05 -0.67 22.56
C GLN A 113 11.20 -1.49 21.59
N SER A 114 9.92 -1.16 21.43
CA SER A 114 9.06 -1.84 20.48
C SER A 114 9.47 -1.51 19.04
N THR A 115 9.28 -2.46 18.14
CA THR A 115 9.55 -2.22 16.72
C THR A 115 8.51 -1.25 16.14
N ALA A 116 8.96 -0.37 15.26
CA ALA A 116 8.06 0.52 14.53
C ALA A 116 7.09 -0.30 13.68
N MET A 117 5.87 0.22 13.53
CA MET A 117 4.93 -0.31 12.56
C MET A 117 5.47 -0.07 11.15
N PRO A 118 5.16 -0.93 10.19
CA PRO A 118 5.71 -0.78 8.84
C PRO A 118 5.28 0.54 8.19
N LEU A 119 6.14 1.12 7.35
CA LEU A 119 5.95 2.44 6.73
C LEU A 119 5.81 3.61 7.72
N THR A 120 6.12 3.38 9.00
CA THR A 120 6.05 4.41 10.04
C THR A 120 7.34 4.41 10.85
N ARG A 121 7.55 5.47 11.63
CA ARG A 121 8.66 5.55 12.58
C ARG A 121 8.25 5.16 14.00
N TYR A 122 7.00 4.73 14.23
CA TYR A 122 6.43 4.55 15.55
C TYR A 122 5.72 3.20 15.69
N CYS A 123 5.69 2.62 16.88
CA CYS A 123 4.94 1.39 17.13
C CYS A 123 3.43 1.65 17.21
N TYR A 124 2.62 0.59 17.34
CA TYR A 124 1.17 0.72 17.44
C TYR A 124 0.71 1.62 18.60
N LEU A 125 1.43 1.64 19.72
CA LEU A 125 1.11 2.49 20.88
C LEU A 125 1.48 3.96 20.68
N HIS A 126 2.55 4.23 19.93
CA HIS A 126 3.07 5.59 19.67
C HIS A 126 2.74 6.11 18.26
N ILE A 127 1.94 5.39 17.48
CA ILE A 127 1.58 5.78 16.10
C ILE A 127 0.82 7.11 16.06
N LEU A 128 0.20 7.49 17.17
CA LEU A 128 -0.48 8.77 17.34
C LEU A 128 0.50 9.93 17.60
N CYS A 129 1.76 9.64 17.93
CA CYS A 129 2.82 10.66 18.06
C CYS A 129 3.36 11.12 16.69
N ASP A 130 2.98 10.46 15.60
CA ASP A 130 3.37 10.86 14.25
C ASP A 130 2.45 11.98 13.73
N SER A 131 3.00 13.18 13.58
CA SER A 131 2.30 14.34 13.00
C SER A 131 1.76 14.12 11.58
N LYS A 132 2.30 13.14 10.83
CA LYS A 132 1.89 12.85 9.45
C LYS A 132 0.83 11.76 9.36
N GLN A 133 0.46 11.15 10.48
CA GLN A 133 -0.47 10.03 10.48
C GLN A 133 -1.92 10.54 10.45
N THR A 134 -2.69 10.12 9.45
CA THR A 134 -4.11 10.47 9.25
C THR A 134 -5.09 9.29 9.35
N LEU A 135 -4.57 8.08 9.59
CA LEU A 135 -5.25 6.78 9.45
C LEU A 135 -5.80 6.22 10.77
N TYR A 136 -5.11 6.44 11.89
CA TYR A 136 -5.54 6.00 13.22
C TYR A 136 -5.99 7.20 14.05
N LYS A 137 -7.15 7.04 14.70
CA LYS A 137 -7.69 8.04 15.62
C LYS A 137 -7.40 7.63 17.07
N PRO A 138 -7.11 8.60 17.96
CA PRO A 138 -7.08 8.32 19.39
C PRO A 138 -8.45 7.80 19.85
N CYS A 139 -8.44 6.79 20.72
CA CYS A 139 -9.65 6.38 21.40
C CYS A 139 -10.03 7.45 22.43
N THR A 140 -11.27 7.95 22.39
CA THR A 140 -11.76 8.94 23.36
C THR A 140 -11.89 8.39 24.79
N PHE A 141 -12.05 7.07 24.92
CA PHE A 141 -12.14 6.39 26.22
C PHE A 141 -10.76 5.95 26.75
N ALA A 142 -9.81 5.73 25.85
CA ALA A 142 -8.43 5.40 26.17
C ALA A 142 -7.53 6.52 25.63
N THR A 143 -7.71 7.73 26.16
CA THR A 143 -6.71 8.78 25.99
C THR A 143 -5.44 8.32 26.68
N CYS A 144 -4.41 8.21 25.85
CA CYS A 144 -3.03 7.84 26.15
C CYS A 144 -2.62 8.08 27.62
N ARG A 145 -2.32 6.99 28.34
CA ARG A 145 -1.55 6.98 29.60
C ARG A 145 -0.12 7.55 29.45
N PHE A 146 0.18 8.27 28.37
CA PHE A 146 1.49 8.86 28.08
C PHE A 146 1.61 10.32 28.56
N ASP A 147 0.49 11.02 28.82
CA ASP A 147 0.51 12.37 29.42
C ASP A 147 0.82 12.38 30.94
N LEU A 148 0.92 11.20 31.58
CA LEU A 148 1.24 11.11 33.01
C LEU A 148 2.74 11.02 33.30
N VAL A 149 3.61 10.76 32.32
CA VAL A 149 5.07 10.82 32.57
C VAL A 149 5.58 12.26 32.59
N LEU A 150 4.91 13.19 31.88
CA LEU A 150 5.23 14.62 31.98
C LEU A 150 4.71 15.28 33.27
N ASN A 151 3.74 14.70 33.96
CA ASN A 151 3.25 15.23 35.25
C ASN A 151 3.99 14.67 36.47
N VAL A 152 4.75 13.58 36.34
CA VAL A 152 5.60 13.10 37.45
C VAL A 152 6.92 13.86 37.49
N VAL A 153 7.54 14.17 36.33
CA VAL A 153 8.84 14.86 36.30
C VAL A 153 8.73 16.37 36.62
N LEU A 154 7.56 17.00 36.42
CA LEU A 154 7.38 18.43 36.72
C LEU A 154 6.99 18.74 38.17
N VAL A 155 6.52 17.75 38.95
CA VAL A 155 6.19 17.96 40.38
C VAL A 155 7.40 17.76 41.28
N GLU A 156 8.37 16.93 40.91
CA GLU A 156 9.58 16.69 41.72
C GLU A 156 10.68 17.76 41.57
N ALA A 157 10.48 18.78 40.72
CA ALA A 157 11.43 19.89 40.54
C ALA A 157 11.06 21.18 41.32
N PHE A 158 9.87 21.23 41.95
CA PHE A 158 9.43 22.34 42.80
C PHE A 158 8.60 21.82 43.99
N GLY A 159 9.29 21.17 44.92
CA GLY A 159 8.78 20.81 46.25
C GLY A 159 9.93 20.71 47.24
#